data_AF-A0A925A1A0-F1
#
_entry.id   AF-A0A925A1A0-F1
#
_cell.length_a   1.000
_cell.length_b   1.000
_cell.length_c   1.000
_cell.angle_alpha   90.00
_cell.angle_beta   90.00
_cell.angle_gamma   90.00
#
_symmetry.space_group_name_H-M   'P 1'
#
loop_
_entity.id
_entity.type
_entity.pdbx_description
1 polymer ?
#
loop_
_entity_poly.entity_id
_entity_poly.type
_entity_poly.pdbx_seq_one_letter_code
_entity_poly.pdbx_strand_id
1 'polypeptide(L)'
;MSLKKSIILLSVVGLFAFIAAINPSITIQVKPDESRFTPVTLTRPGDLDEPNTFEVLKDGRVLISERKGDIKLFNPVSGMTSIAGTIAVNTKYTNAKGVATEAEEGLLGLTVDPNFDVNKWVYTFYSHPAQSKFVLSRWDFKDDQLVAGSERLVLEFATQRETCCHTGGGMTWDKEGNLYLTVGNNTGTSLSSSTDERPNRVNWDDQRGTANANSLIGKILRIRPQADGSYKIPAGNLFPEGTDGTRPEIYTMGHRNPW
;
A
#
# COMPACT_ATOMS: atom_id res chain seq x y z
N MET A 1 -38.73 82.87 -13.73
CA MET A 1 -37.51 82.93 -14.55
C MET A 1 -36.73 81.64 -14.30
N SER A 2 -36.50 80.85 -15.37
CA SER A 2 -35.57 79.70 -15.54
C SER A 2 -35.08 78.89 -14.32
N LEU A 3 -34.98 77.56 -14.32
CA LEU A 3 -34.67 76.61 -15.41
C LEU A 3 -34.94 75.18 -14.92
N LYS A 4 -35.24 74.29 -15.88
CA LYS A 4 -35.52 72.86 -15.78
C LYS A 4 -34.39 72.03 -15.15
N LYS A 5 -34.74 70.88 -14.54
CA LYS A 5 -34.40 69.54 -15.08
C LYS A 5 -35.10 68.40 -14.31
N SER A 6 -35.59 67.45 -15.09
CA SER A 6 -36.44 66.31 -14.75
C SER A 6 -35.74 65.25 -13.89
N ILE A 7 -36.50 64.61 -12.98
CA ILE A 7 -36.16 63.31 -12.39
C ILE A 7 -37.32 62.36 -12.68
N ILE A 8 -36.98 61.28 -13.36
CA ILE A 8 -37.86 60.18 -13.76
C ILE A 8 -38.14 59.33 -12.52
N LEU A 9 -39.40 59.19 -12.13
CA LEU A 9 -39.83 58.27 -11.08
C LEU A 9 -40.33 56.98 -11.74
N LEU A 10 -39.46 55.98 -11.87
CA LEU A 10 -39.89 54.59 -12.11
C LEU A 10 -40.16 53.96 -10.73
N SER A 11 -41.43 53.82 -10.38
CA SER A 11 -41.85 53.02 -9.22
C SER A 11 -41.79 51.53 -9.57
N VAL A 12 -41.01 50.82 -8.77
CA VAL A 12 -40.67 49.39 -8.84
C VAL A 12 -41.92 48.51 -8.68
N VAL A 13 -42.19 47.64 -9.65
CA VAL A 13 -43.09 46.49 -9.50
C VAL A 13 -42.31 45.42 -8.74
N GLY A 14 -42.74 45.10 -7.52
CA GLY A 14 -42.17 44.03 -6.71
C GLY A 14 -42.43 42.67 -7.35
N LEU A 15 -41.36 42.03 -7.83
CA LEU A 15 -41.38 40.65 -8.31
C LEU A 15 -41.10 39.73 -7.10
N PHE A 16 -42.15 39.08 -6.57
CA PHE A 16 -41.99 37.96 -5.65
C PHE A 16 -41.41 36.77 -6.44
N ALA A 17 -40.09 36.62 -6.41
CA ALA A 17 -39.43 35.41 -6.88
C ALA A 17 -39.64 34.30 -5.83
N PHE A 18 -40.54 33.36 -6.14
CA PHE A 18 -40.60 32.07 -5.45
C PHE A 18 -39.29 31.32 -5.73
N ILE A 19 -38.35 31.36 -4.78
CA ILE A 19 -37.20 30.45 -4.79
C ILE A 19 -37.74 29.08 -4.37
N ALA A 20 -38.04 28.23 -5.35
CA ALA A 20 -38.22 26.81 -5.08
C ALA A 20 -36.88 26.26 -4.56
N ALA A 21 -36.80 26.00 -3.26
CA ALA A 21 -35.67 25.31 -2.66
C ALA A 21 -35.59 23.91 -3.27
N ILE A 22 -34.63 23.71 -4.17
CA ILE A 22 -34.26 22.39 -4.66
C ILE A 22 -33.56 21.70 -3.48
N ASN A 23 -34.30 20.91 -2.71
CA ASN A 23 -33.69 19.99 -1.75
C ASN A 23 -33.00 18.89 -2.55
N PRO A 24 -31.66 18.77 -2.54
CA PRO A 24 -31.02 17.62 -3.13
C PRO A 24 -31.43 16.40 -2.30
N SER A 25 -32.21 15.51 -2.91
CA SER A 25 -32.49 14.20 -2.35
C SER A 25 -31.15 13.50 -2.11
N ILE A 26 -30.77 13.36 -0.84
CA ILE A 26 -29.61 12.56 -0.46
C ILE A 26 -29.97 11.11 -0.75
N THR A 27 -29.49 10.58 -1.87
CA THR A 27 -29.59 9.15 -2.16
C THR A 27 -28.64 8.45 -1.18
N ILE A 28 -29.18 7.94 -0.08
CA ILE A 28 -28.42 7.06 0.81
C ILE A 28 -28.16 5.77 0.01
N GLN A 29 -26.94 5.61 -0.48
CA GLN A 29 -26.50 4.37 -1.11
C GLN A 29 -26.45 3.30 -0.01
N VAL A 30 -27.54 2.54 0.12
CA VAL A 30 -27.61 1.41 1.05
C VAL A 30 -26.56 0.37 0.63
N LYS A 31 -25.65 0.02 1.54
CA LYS A 31 -24.68 -1.07 1.32
C LYS A 31 -25.45 -2.32 0.89
N PRO A 32 -25.01 -3.05 -0.17
CA PRO A 32 -25.63 -4.32 -0.52
C PRO A 32 -25.67 -5.27 0.68
N ASP A 33 -26.77 -5.98 0.82
CA ASP A 33 -26.93 -7.01 1.87
C ASP A 33 -25.84 -8.10 1.75
N GLU A 34 -25.29 -8.53 2.88
CA GLU A 34 -24.15 -9.45 2.92
C GLU A 34 -24.49 -10.85 2.40
N SER A 35 -25.77 -11.26 2.44
CA SER A 35 -26.23 -12.52 1.85
C SER A 35 -26.25 -12.51 0.32
N ARG A 36 -26.01 -11.36 -0.32
CA ARG A 36 -25.93 -11.25 -1.78
C ARG A 36 -24.57 -11.65 -2.34
N PHE A 37 -23.56 -11.89 -1.52
CA PHE A 37 -22.26 -12.36 -1.99
C PHE A 37 -22.23 -13.88 -2.05
N THR A 38 -21.80 -14.42 -3.18
CA THR A 38 -21.55 -15.86 -3.34
C THR A 38 -20.05 -16.11 -3.25
N PRO A 39 -19.56 -16.96 -2.34
CA PRO A 39 -18.16 -17.33 -2.31
C PRO A 39 -17.81 -18.12 -3.58
N VAL A 40 -16.74 -17.73 -4.25
CA VAL A 40 -16.19 -18.45 -5.41
C VAL A 40 -14.83 -19.01 -5.01
N THR A 41 -14.71 -20.33 -5.07
CA THR A 41 -13.43 -21.00 -4.83
C THR A 41 -12.54 -20.85 -6.06
N LEU A 42 -11.41 -20.14 -5.91
CA LEU A 42 -10.43 -19.95 -6.99
C LEU A 42 -9.48 -21.15 -7.11
N THR A 43 -9.05 -21.74 -5.99
CA THR A 43 -8.07 -22.83 -5.96
C THR A 43 -8.50 -23.94 -5.01
N ARG A 44 -7.96 -25.15 -5.18
CA ARG A 44 -8.26 -26.26 -4.26
C ARG A 44 -7.40 -26.16 -2.99
N PRO A 45 -7.85 -26.73 -1.86
CA PRO A 45 -6.99 -26.85 -0.68
C PRO A 45 -5.68 -27.57 -1.03
N GLY A 46 -4.55 -26.96 -0.65
CA GLY A 46 -3.20 -27.49 -0.92
C GLY A 46 -2.57 -27.04 -2.24
N ASP A 47 -3.30 -26.37 -3.14
CA ASP A 47 -2.73 -25.83 -4.39
C ASP A 47 -1.86 -24.57 -4.16
N LEU A 48 -2.01 -23.94 -2.98
CA LEU A 48 -1.28 -22.76 -2.58
C LEU A 48 -0.36 -23.07 -1.39
N ASP A 49 0.84 -22.48 -1.38
CA ASP A 49 1.82 -22.57 -0.30
C ASP A 49 1.94 -21.21 0.39
N GLU A 50 1.25 -21.06 1.54
CA GLU A 50 1.22 -19.82 2.32
C GLU A 50 0.82 -18.58 1.48
N PRO A 51 -0.38 -18.59 0.84
CA PRO A 51 -0.86 -17.44 0.10
C PRO A 51 -1.04 -16.23 1.03
N ASN A 52 -0.65 -15.06 0.56
CA ASN A 52 -0.56 -13.86 1.39
C ASN A 52 -1.46 -12.72 0.90
N THR A 53 -1.34 -12.29 -0.35
CA THR A 53 -2.24 -11.29 -0.96
C THR A 53 -2.65 -11.67 -2.38
N PHE A 54 -3.69 -11.04 -2.90
CA PHE A 54 -4.14 -11.22 -4.27
C PHE A 54 -4.63 -9.91 -4.89
N GLU A 55 -4.54 -9.83 -6.22
CA GLU A 55 -4.99 -8.69 -7.02
C GLU A 55 -5.87 -9.20 -8.16
N VAL A 56 -7.10 -8.68 -8.24
CA VAL A 56 -8.08 -9.07 -9.28
C VAL A 56 -7.93 -8.13 -10.46
N LEU A 57 -7.49 -8.68 -11.60
CA LEU A 57 -7.37 -7.95 -12.85
C LEU A 57 -8.76 -7.68 -13.45
N LYS A 58 -8.87 -6.65 -14.29
CA LYS A 58 -10.16 -6.26 -14.91
C LYS A 58 -10.76 -7.33 -15.81
N ASP A 59 -9.95 -8.24 -16.33
CA ASP A 59 -10.41 -9.39 -17.11
C ASP A 59 -10.79 -10.61 -16.24
N GLY A 60 -10.77 -10.46 -14.91
CA GLY A 60 -11.17 -11.48 -13.94
C GLY A 60 -10.08 -12.48 -13.56
N ARG A 61 -8.88 -12.40 -14.17
CA ARG A 61 -7.72 -13.14 -13.68
C ARG A 61 -7.29 -12.61 -12.33
N VAL A 62 -6.64 -13.48 -11.54
CA VAL A 62 -6.20 -13.10 -10.19
C VAL A 62 -4.72 -13.43 -10.04
N LEU A 63 -3.90 -12.41 -9.77
CA LEU A 63 -2.53 -12.63 -9.31
C LEU A 63 -2.58 -12.91 -7.81
N ILE A 64 -1.87 -13.95 -7.36
CA ILE A 64 -1.84 -14.40 -5.96
C ILE A 64 -0.37 -14.49 -5.57
N SER A 65 0.03 -13.79 -4.50
CA SER A 65 1.36 -13.95 -3.94
C SER A 65 1.37 -15.06 -2.89
N GLU A 66 2.44 -15.84 -2.89
CA GLU A 66 2.78 -16.81 -1.86
C GLU A 66 3.96 -16.26 -1.07
N ARG A 67 3.90 -16.34 0.26
CA ARG A 67 4.90 -15.72 1.15
C ARG A 67 6.32 -16.19 0.83
N LYS A 68 6.48 -17.42 0.33
CA LYS A 68 7.78 -18.00 -0.05
C LYS A 68 8.34 -17.52 -1.39
N GLY A 69 7.65 -16.62 -2.10
CA GLY A 69 8.20 -15.89 -3.24
C GLY A 69 7.50 -16.13 -4.57
N ASP A 70 6.67 -17.17 -4.68
CA ASP A 70 5.93 -17.45 -5.90
C ASP A 70 4.77 -16.46 -6.09
N ILE A 71 4.54 -16.06 -7.34
CA ILE A 71 3.37 -15.33 -7.78
C ILE A 71 2.64 -16.24 -8.75
N LYS A 72 1.41 -16.62 -8.41
CA LYS A 72 0.53 -17.43 -9.24
C LYS A 72 -0.48 -16.56 -9.96
N LEU A 73 -0.87 -16.97 -11.16
CA LEU A 73 -1.97 -16.40 -11.92
C LEU A 73 -3.09 -17.44 -12.00
N PHE A 74 -4.26 -17.10 -11.45
CA PHE A 74 -5.49 -17.84 -11.64
C PHE A 74 -6.18 -17.38 -12.93
N ASN A 75 -6.56 -18.34 -13.78
CA ASN A 75 -7.34 -18.11 -14.99
C ASN A 75 -8.82 -18.52 -14.76
N PRO A 76 -9.78 -17.59 -14.84
CA PRO A 76 -11.18 -17.86 -14.53
C PRO A 76 -11.88 -18.71 -15.61
N VAL A 77 -11.33 -18.78 -16.82
CA VAL A 77 -11.89 -19.59 -17.91
C VAL A 77 -11.55 -21.06 -17.74
N SER A 78 -10.30 -21.37 -17.38
CA SER A 78 -9.85 -22.75 -17.17
C SER A 78 -10.03 -23.25 -15.74
N GLY A 79 -10.16 -22.34 -14.76
CA GLY A 79 -10.17 -22.67 -13.34
C GLY A 79 -8.83 -23.17 -12.82
N MET A 80 -7.73 -22.85 -13.50
CA MET A 80 -6.38 -23.32 -13.15
C MET A 80 -5.48 -22.16 -12.74
N THR A 81 -4.49 -22.48 -11.90
CA THR A 81 -3.37 -21.58 -11.57
C THR A 81 -2.09 -22.00 -12.29
N SER A 82 -1.29 -21.02 -12.70
CA SER A 82 0.09 -21.21 -13.17
C SER A 82 1.04 -20.27 -12.43
N ILE A 83 2.32 -20.60 -12.34
CA ILE A 83 3.33 -19.68 -11.83
C ILE A 83 3.55 -18.58 -12.87
N ALA A 84 3.36 -17.33 -12.46
CA ALA A 84 3.59 -16.14 -13.26
C ALA A 84 4.99 -15.54 -12.99
N GLY A 85 5.59 -15.85 -11.85
CA GLY A 85 6.97 -15.48 -11.54
C GLY A 85 7.36 -15.92 -10.14
N THR A 86 8.65 -15.87 -9.85
CA THR A 86 9.20 -16.21 -8.53
C THR A 86 10.20 -15.12 -8.12
N ILE A 87 10.03 -14.59 -6.92
CA ILE A 87 10.93 -13.61 -6.31
C ILE A 87 11.71 -14.33 -5.21
N ALA A 88 13.04 -14.23 -5.24
CA ALA A 88 13.86 -14.75 -4.15
C ALA A 88 13.61 -13.90 -2.88
N VAL A 89 13.21 -14.55 -1.79
CA VAL A 89 12.88 -13.89 -0.53
C VAL A 89 13.55 -14.54 0.66
N ASN A 90 13.64 -13.81 1.76
CA ASN A 90 13.98 -14.38 3.07
C ASN A 90 12.69 -14.64 3.86
N THR A 91 12.61 -15.79 4.53
CA THR A 91 11.48 -16.17 5.40
C THR A 91 11.89 -16.40 6.87
N LYS A 92 13.18 -16.22 7.18
CA LYS A 92 13.76 -16.62 8.45
C LYS A 92 14.30 -15.43 9.25
N TYR A 93 14.19 -15.54 10.57
CA TYR A 93 14.89 -14.68 11.51
C TYR A 93 15.97 -15.48 12.21
N THR A 94 17.13 -14.89 12.46
CA THR A 94 18.25 -15.51 13.13
C THR A 94 18.56 -14.74 14.41
N ASN A 95 18.25 -15.31 15.56
CA ASN A 95 18.44 -14.62 16.83
C ASN A 95 19.93 -14.43 17.19
N ALA A 96 20.22 -13.67 18.26
CA ALA A 96 21.59 -13.42 18.72
C ALA A 96 22.40 -14.69 19.07
N LYS A 97 21.77 -15.86 19.22
CA LYS A 97 22.43 -17.16 19.42
C LYS A 97 22.71 -17.91 18.12
N GLY A 98 22.40 -17.32 16.96
CA GLY A 98 22.55 -17.94 15.65
C GLY A 98 21.44 -18.95 15.29
N VAL A 99 20.35 -19.01 16.07
CA VAL A 99 19.26 -19.95 15.78
C VAL A 99 18.30 -19.30 14.78
N ALA A 100 18.17 -19.94 13.62
CA ALA A 100 17.25 -19.52 12.56
C ALA A 100 15.86 -20.14 12.73
N THR A 101 14.81 -19.34 12.60
CA THR A 101 13.41 -19.76 12.67
C THR A 101 12.59 -19.14 11.55
N GLU A 102 11.70 -19.91 10.93
CA GLU A 102 10.69 -19.39 9.99
C GLU A 102 9.74 -18.43 10.72
N ALA A 103 9.40 -17.32 10.08
CA ALA A 103 8.37 -16.40 10.53
C ALA A 103 7.77 -15.63 9.35
N GLU A 104 7.23 -14.45 9.59
CA GLU A 104 6.39 -13.65 8.68
C GLU A 104 7.10 -12.94 7.51
N GLU A 105 8.44 -12.90 7.43
CA GLU A 105 9.12 -12.30 6.27
C GLU A 105 8.88 -13.11 5.00
N GLY A 106 8.96 -12.47 3.83
CA GLY A 106 8.72 -13.13 2.55
C GLY A 106 8.33 -12.17 1.44
N LEU A 107 7.50 -12.63 0.51
CA LEU A 107 6.77 -11.79 -0.44
C LEU A 107 5.49 -11.27 0.22
N LEU A 108 5.54 -10.01 0.64
CA LEU A 108 4.59 -9.40 1.58
C LEU A 108 3.48 -8.61 0.88
N GLY A 109 3.83 -7.88 -0.18
CA GLY A 109 2.89 -7.06 -0.94
C GLY A 109 2.94 -7.37 -2.42
N LEU A 110 1.79 -7.27 -3.07
CA LEU A 110 1.58 -7.42 -4.49
C LEU A 110 0.39 -6.53 -4.88
N THR A 111 0.58 -5.72 -5.92
CA THR A 111 -0.50 -4.95 -6.56
C THR A 111 -0.13 -4.68 -8.01
N VAL A 112 -1.09 -4.26 -8.82
CA VAL A 112 -0.85 -3.77 -10.18
C VAL A 112 -1.02 -2.26 -10.25
N ASP A 113 -0.34 -1.63 -11.20
CA ASP A 113 -0.53 -0.21 -11.48
C ASP A 113 -2.00 0.10 -11.85
N PRO A 114 -2.58 1.24 -11.46
CA PRO A 114 -3.94 1.61 -11.88
C PRO A 114 -4.15 1.63 -13.41
N ASN A 115 -3.07 1.85 -14.18
CA ASN A 115 -3.04 1.79 -15.64
C ASN A 115 -2.49 0.46 -16.19
N PHE A 116 -2.61 -0.64 -15.43
CA PHE A 116 -2.10 -1.98 -15.79
C PHE A 116 -2.53 -2.45 -17.19
N ASP A 117 -3.73 -2.09 -17.66
CA ASP A 117 -4.18 -2.47 -19.01
C ASP A 117 -3.29 -1.92 -20.12
N VAL A 118 -2.58 -0.83 -19.84
CA VAL A 118 -1.70 -0.12 -20.77
C VAL A 118 -0.23 -0.44 -20.50
N ASN A 119 0.25 -0.24 -19.25
CA ASN A 119 1.67 -0.36 -18.92
C ASN A 119 2.10 -1.76 -18.48
N LYS A 120 1.15 -2.60 -18.05
CA LYS A 120 1.39 -3.94 -17.51
C LYS A 120 2.41 -3.96 -16.38
N TRP A 121 2.34 -2.99 -15.46
CA TRP A 121 3.26 -2.96 -14.32
C TRP A 121 2.69 -3.65 -13.09
N VAL A 122 3.52 -4.52 -12.49
CA VAL A 122 3.27 -5.19 -11.21
C VAL A 122 4.24 -4.63 -10.19
N TYR A 123 3.75 -4.36 -8.98
CA TYR A 123 4.57 -3.92 -7.86
C TYR A 123 4.60 -5.00 -6.78
N THR A 124 5.78 -5.26 -6.23
CA THR A 124 6.00 -6.24 -5.17
C THR A 124 6.75 -5.62 -4.01
N PHE A 125 6.32 -5.93 -2.79
CA PHE A 125 7.04 -5.58 -1.57
C PHE A 125 7.50 -6.86 -0.88
N TYR A 126 8.81 -7.00 -0.64
CA TYR A 126 9.36 -8.26 -0.13
C TYR A 126 10.60 -8.07 0.74
N SER A 127 10.91 -9.12 1.49
CA SER A 127 12.11 -9.25 2.30
C SER A 127 13.28 -9.71 1.43
N HIS A 128 14.33 -8.89 1.30
CA HIS A 128 15.49 -9.21 0.47
C HIS A 128 16.14 -10.54 0.92
N PRO A 129 16.53 -11.45 0.01
CA PRO A 129 16.91 -12.83 0.38
C PRO A 129 18.17 -12.90 1.27
N ALA A 130 19.14 -12.00 1.07
CA ALA A 130 20.40 -11.99 1.84
C ALA A 130 20.55 -10.83 2.83
N GLN A 131 20.27 -9.60 2.41
CA GLN A 131 20.42 -8.39 3.23
C GLN A 131 19.19 -8.13 4.10
N SER A 132 19.40 -7.62 5.32
CA SER A 132 18.33 -7.22 6.24
C SER A 132 17.69 -5.89 5.79
N LYS A 133 16.92 -5.95 4.71
CA LYS A 133 16.16 -4.82 4.16
C LYS A 133 14.86 -5.29 3.52
N PHE A 134 13.89 -4.40 3.50
CA PHE A 134 12.71 -4.54 2.66
C PHE A 134 12.94 -3.86 1.31
N VAL A 135 12.29 -4.40 0.28
CA VAL A 135 12.42 -3.94 -1.10
C VAL A 135 11.04 -3.82 -1.72
N LEU A 136 10.73 -2.63 -2.25
CA LEU A 136 9.63 -2.38 -3.15
C LEU A 136 10.21 -2.31 -4.57
N SER A 137 9.73 -3.20 -5.44
CA SER A 137 10.15 -3.28 -6.84
C SER A 137 8.95 -3.21 -7.78
N ARG A 138 9.19 -2.68 -8.98
CA ARG A 138 8.27 -2.72 -10.12
C ARG A 138 8.80 -3.71 -11.15
N TRP A 139 7.88 -4.44 -11.78
CA TRP A 139 8.15 -5.42 -12.82
C TRP A 139 7.29 -5.14 -14.04
N ASP A 140 7.82 -5.45 -15.21
CA ASP A 140 6.99 -5.52 -16.42
C ASP A 140 6.31 -6.90 -16.45
N PHE A 141 5.03 -6.94 -16.81
CA PHE A 141 4.25 -8.17 -16.91
C PHE A 141 3.81 -8.38 -18.37
N LYS A 142 4.07 -9.56 -18.92
CA LYS A 142 3.74 -9.85 -20.30
C LYS A 142 3.52 -11.35 -20.47
N ASP A 143 2.58 -11.71 -21.34
CA ASP A 143 2.31 -13.11 -21.67
C ASP A 143 2.09 -13.96 -20.39
N ASP A 144 1.34 -13.37 -19.45
CA ASP A 144 0.92 -13.97 -18.19
C ASP A 144 2.07 -14.24 -17.20
N GLN A 145 3.22 -13.59 -17.40
CA GLN A 145 4.41 -13.73 -16.58
C GLN A 145 5.09 -12.41 -16.24
N LEU A 146 5.81 -12.37 -15.13
CA LEU A 146 6.82 -11.34 -14.87
C LEU A 146 7.95 -11.48 -15.89
N VAL A 147 8.31 -10.38 -16.54
CA VAL A 147 9.39 -10.37 -17.52
C VAL A 147 10.73 -10.47 -16.80
N ALA A 148 11.52 -11.50 -17.13
CA ALA A 148 12.84 -11.71 -16.54
C ALA A 148 13.76 -10.49 -16.77
N GLY A 149 14.45 -10.03 -15.72
CA GLY A 149 15.35 -8.88 -15.78
C GLY A 149 14.66 -7.51 -15.91
N SER A 150 13.33 -7.45 -15.86
CA SER A 150 12.58 -6.19 -15.91
C SER A 150 12.47 -5.47 -14.56
N GLU A 151 13.01 -6.07 -13.50
CA GLU A 151 12.98 -5.49 -12.16
C GLU A 151 13.51 -4.05 -12.17
N ARG A 152 12.75 -3.16 -11.55
CA ARG A 152 13.15 -1.80 -11.21
C ARG A 152 12.96 -1.62 -9.72
N LEU A 153 14.06 -1.42 -9.01
CA LEU A 153 14.05 -1.03 -7.60
C LEU A 153 13.34 0.33 -7.48
N VAL A 154 12.31 0.38 -6.63
CA VAL A 154 11.58 1.61 -6.33
C VAL A 154 12.04 2.19 -5.00
N LEU A 155 12.03 1.38 -3.95
CA LEU A 155 12.39 1.83 -2.61
C LEU A 155 12.98 0.65 -1.84
N GLU A 156 14.05 0.89 -1.09
CA GLU A 156 14.56 -0.06 -0.10
C GLU A 156 14.96 0.65 1.19
N PHE A 157 14.85 -0.08 2.29
CA PHE A 157 15.26 0.42 3.59
C PHE A 157 15.60 -0.71 4.54
N ALA A 158 16.56 -0.44 5.43
CA ALA A 158 17.05 -1.43 6.38
C ALA A 158 15.97 -1.85 7.39
N THR A 159 16.09 -3.10 7.82
CA THR A 159 15.23 -3.72 8.83
C THR A 159 16.08 -4.63 9.72
N GLN A 160 15.53 -5.13 10.83
CA GLN A 160 16.22 -6.10 11.69
C GLN A 160 15.72 -7.53 11.41
N ARG A 161 16.58 -8.53 11.61
CA ARG A 161 16.27 -9.95 11.41
C ARG A 161 16.65 -10.83 12.59
N GLU A 162 16.75 -10.25 13.77
CA GLU A 162 17.05 -10.97 15.00
C GLU A 162 15.79 -11.53 15.66
N THR A 163 14.70 -10.76 15.63
CA THR A 163 13.43 -11.14 16.26
C THR A 163 12.26 -10.78 15.36
N CYS A 164 11.23 -11.60 15.36
CA CYS A 164 9.93 -11.25 14.79
C CYS A 164 9.21 -10.28 15.77
N CYS A 165 8.31 -9.38 15.38
CA CYS A 165 7.33 -9.51 14.30
C CYS A 165 6.76 -8.16 13.81
N HIS A 166 5.74 -8.24 12.96
CA HIS A 166 4.99 -7.22 12.24
C HIS A 166 5.74 -6.60 11.07
N THR A 167 5.78 -7.32 9.95
CA THR A 167 6.33 -6.87 8.68
C THR A 167 5.41 -5.90 7.94
N GLY A 168 4.08 -6.06 8.03
CA GLY A 168 3.12 -5.32 7.20
C GLY A 168 3.14 -5.80 5.74
N GLY A 169 2.98 -4.87 4.79
CA GLY A 169 3.07 -5.16 3.35
C GLY A 169 1.78 -4.95 2.55
N GLY A 170 0.73 -4.41 3.17
CA GLY A 170 -0.47 -3.97 2.48
C GLY A 170 -0.16 -2.84 1.49
N MET A 171 -0.75 -2.90 0.30
CA MET A 171 -0.52 -1.94 -0.77
C MET A 171 -1.84 -1.51 -1.42
N THR A 172 -1.99 -0.22 -1.70
CA THR A 172 -3.16 0.30 -2.44
C THR A 172 -2.85 1.62 -3.13
N TRP A 173 -3.75 2.10 -3.97
CA TRP A 173 -3.57 3.32 -4.76
C TRP A 173 -4.67 4.34 -4.49
N ASP A 174 -4.31 5.62 -4.43
CA ASP A 174 -5.31 6.69 -4.56
C ASP A 174 -5.63 6.98 -6.03
N LYS A 175 -6.69 7.77 -6.24
CA LYS A 175 -7.16 8.18 -7.56
C LYS A 175 -6.16 9.06 -8.32
N GLU A 176 -5.21 9.67 -7.62
CA GLU A 176 -4.14 10.47 -8.20
C GLU A 176 -2.95 9.62 -8.68
N GLY A 177 -2.95 8.31 -8.40
CA GLY A 177 -1.90 7.38 -8.78
C GLY A 177 -0.72 7.36 -7.79
N ASN A 178 -0.96 7.69 -6.53
CA ASN A 178 0.02 7.50 -5.46
C ASN A 178 -0.17 6.13 -4.83
N LEU A 179 0.93 5.41 -4.65
CA LEU A 179 1.00 4.14 -3.97
C LEU A 179 1.11 4.36 -2.46
N TYR A 180 0.22 3.72 -1.72
CA TYR A 180 0.32 3.55 -0.28
C TYR A 180 0.91 2.19 0.03
N LEU A 181 1.87 2.15 0.94
CA LEU A 181 2.52 0.92 1.39
C LEU A 181 2.54 0.92 2.93
N THR A 182 2.04 -0.15 3.54
CA THR A 182 2.09 -0.32 4.99
C THR A 182 3.38 -1.03 5.40
N VAL A 183 4.01 -0.56 6.48
CA VAL A 183 5.24 -1.13 7.04
C VAL A 183 5.05 -1.26 8.53
N GLY A 184 5.14 -2.49 9.05
CA GLY A 184 5.00 -2.72 10.49
C GLY A 184 6.24 -2.30 11.29
N ASN A 185 6.12 -2.35 12.61
CA ASN A 185 7.16 -1.89 13.52
C ASN A 185 8.38 -2.82 13.57
N ASN A 186 8.24 -4.08 13.11
CA ASN A 186 9.26 -5.11 13.16
C ASN A 186 9.96 -5.18 14.53
N THR A 187 9.19 -5.16 15.62
CA THR A 187 9.70 -5.12 17.00
C THR A 187 9.29 -6.39 17.75
N GLY A 188 10.22 -6.92 18.55
CA GLY A 188 10.04 -8.13 19.35
C GLY A 188 8.80 -8.08 20.24
N THR A 189 7.98 -9.13 20.20
CA THR A 189 6.67 -9.19 20.87
C THR A 189 6.68 -9.90 22.22
N SER A 190 7.83 -10.44 22.64
CA SER A 190 7.96 -11.24 23.85
C SER A 190 8.01 -10.44 25.17
N LEU A 191 7.86 -9.11 25.10
CA LEU A 191 7.84 -8.23 26.26
C LEU A 191 6.45 -7.64 26.49
N SER A 192 6.17 -7.23 27.72
CA SER A 192 4.93 -6.53 28.09
C SER A 192 4.82 -5.13 27.50
N SER A 193 5.94 -4.49 27.13
CA SER A 193 6.01 -3.19 26.46
C SER A 193 7.01 -3.23 25.31
N SER A 194 6.71 -2.52 24.24
CA SER A 194 7.58 -2.37 23.06
C SER A 194 8.51 -1.16 23.19
N THR A 195 8.96 -0.85 24.41
CA THR A 195 9.91 0.24 24.69
C THR A 195 10.93 -0.31 25.68
N ASP A 196 12.10 -0.71 25.17
CA ASP A 196 13.16 -1.38 25.93
C ASP A 196 14.54 -0.77 25.59
N GLU A 197 14.89 0.30 26.31
CA GLU A 197 16.11 1.08 26.09
C GLU A 197 17.39 0.40 26.64
N ARG A 198 17.28 -0.81 27.19
CA ARG A 198 18.46 -1.51 27.74
C ARG A 198 19.47 -1.83 26.63
N PRO A 199 20.78 -1.86 26.94
CA PRO A 199 21.79 -2.32 26.00
C PRO A 199 21.45 -3.71 25.43
N ASN A 200 21.67 -3.91 24.14
CA ASN A 200 21.36 -5.14 23.40
C ASN A 200 19.86 -5.50 23.32
N ARG A 201 18.96 -4.54 23.57
CA ARG A 201 17.50 -4.72 23.45
C ARG A 201 16.84 -3.84 22.40
N VAL A 202 17.64 -3.21 21.53
CA VAL A 202 17.15 -2.30 20.49
C VAL A 202 16.02 -2.89 19.63
N ASN A 203 16.05 -4.19 19.33
CA ASN A 203 15.02 -4.86 18.53
C ASN A 203 13.67 -5.06 19.26
N TRP A 204 13.58 -4.69 20.54
CA TRP A 204 12.37 -4.65 21.36
C TRP A 204 11.94 -3.22 21.72
N ASP A 205 12.59 -2.21 21.14
CA ASP A 205 12.28 -0.79 21.32
C ASP A 205 11.69 -0.18 20.04
N ASP A 206 10.42 0.21 20.11
CA ASP A 206 9.68 0.86 19.03
C ASP A 206 10.17 2.27 18.74
N GLN A 207 10.89 2.91 19.67
CA GLN A 207 11.42 4.26 19.46
C GLN A 207 12.40 4.33 18.29
N ARG A 208 13.11 3.23 17.97
CA ARG A 208 14.02 3.17 16.81
C ARG A 208 13.29 3.28 15.47
N GLY A 209 12.00 2.91 15.45
CA GLY A 209 11.20 2.70 14.26
C GLY A 209 9.96 3.57 14.29
N THR A 210 8.89 3.12 14.96
CA THR A 210 7.56 3.72 14.90
C THR A 210 7.56 5.22 15.23
N ALA A 211 8.27 5.61 16.30
CA ALA A 211 8.41 7.01 16.75
C ALA A 211 9.55 7.78 16.06
N ASN A 212 10.41 7.10 15.30
CA ASN A 212 11.52 7.71 14.57
C ASN A 212 11.07 8.19 13.19
N ALA A 213 11.11 9.52 12.99
CA ALA A 213 10.77 10.16 11.71
C ALA A 213 11.82 9.89 10.61
N ASN A 214 13.04 9.47 10.96
CA ASN A 214 14.09 9.11 10.00
C ASN A 214 14.02 7.63 9.57
N SER A 215 13.04 6.87 10.07
CA SER A 215 12.86 5.45 9.76
C SER A 215 11.55 5.20 9.03
N LEU A 216 11.57 4.31 8.04
CA LEU A 216 10.36 3.87 7.33
C LEU A 216 9.63 2.71 8.04
N ILE A 217 10.16 2.23 9.17
CA ILE A 217 9.57 1.16 9.98
C ILE A 217 8.41 1.70 10.83
N GLY A 218 7.29 0.98 10.87
CA GLY A 218 6.09 1.37 11.62
C GLY A 218 5.33 2.55 11.02
N LYS A 219 5.20 2.57 9.69
CA LYS A 219 4.68 3.70 8.89
C LYS A 219 3.63 3.23 7.89
N ILE A 220 2.78 4.17 7.45
CA ILE A 220 2.17 4.08 6.12
C ILE A 220 2.94 5.06 5.25
N LEU A 221 3.51 4.55 4.16
CA LEU A 221 4.26 5.32 3.18
C LEU A 221 3.32 5.73 2.04
N ARG A 222 3.57 6.89 1.44
CA ARG A 222 2.87 7.35 0.23
C ARG A 222 3.87 7.93 -0.76
N ILE A 223 4.01 7.29 -1.91
CA ILE A 223 4.93 7.71 -2.98
C ILE A 223 4.22 7.68 -4.33
N ARG A 224 4.80 8.36 -5.33
CA ARG A 224 4.34 8.25 -6.72
C ARG A 224 5.43 7.59 -7.58
N PRO A 225 5.38 6.27 -7.81
CA PRO A 225 6.33 5.58 -8.66
C PRO A 225 6.39 6.16 -10.08
N GLN A 226 7.55 6.07 -10.71
CA GLN A 226 7.84 6.53 -12.08
C GLN A 226 8.26 5.35 -12.97
N ALA A 227 8.27 5.59 -14.29
CA ALA A 227 8.56 4.58 -15.29
C ALA A 227 9.99 4.02 -15.25
N ASP A 228 10.94 4.76 -14.70
CA ASP A 228 12.35 4.34 -14.58
C ASP A 228 12.65 3.59 -13.28
N GLY A 229 11.65 3.43 -12.40
CA GLY A 229 11.81 2.89 -11.05
C GLY A 229 11.97 3.96 -9.98
N SER A 230 12.28 5.22 -10.33
CA SER A 230 12.27 6.29 -9.33
C SER A 230 10.87 6.56 -8.79
N TYR A 231 10.76 7.45 -7.81
CA TYR A 231 9.47 7.93 -7.31
C TYR A 231 9.53 9.42 -7.00
N LYS A 232 8.35 10.04 -6.94
CA LYS A 232 8.16 11.40 -6.44
C LYS A 232 7.47 11.37 -5.09
N ILE A 233 7.71 12.38 -4.26
CA ILE A 233 6.98 12.59 -3.02
C ILE A 233 5.70 13.39 -3.30
N PRO A 234 4.51 12.83 -2.99
CA PRO A 234 3.27 13.57 -3.09
C PRO A 234 3.17 14.68 -2.04
N ALA A 235 2.57 15.81 -2.40
CA ALA A 235 2.24 16.86 -1.44
C ALA A 235 1.25 16.33 -0.38
N GLY A 236 1.42 16.80 0.86
CA GLY A 236 0.58 16.42 1.99
C GLY A 236 1.03 15.16 2.75
N ASN A 237 2.22 14.63 2.47
CA ASN A 237 2.89 13.70 3.38
C ASN A 237 3.25 14.38 4.70
N LEU A 238 3.45 13.59 5.75
CA LEU A 238 3.64 14.08 7.12
C LEU A 238 4.87 15.00 7.25
N PHE A 239 5.92 14.71 6.48
CA PHE A 239 7.14 15.50 6.45
C PHE A 239 7.40 16.04 5.04
N PRO A 240 7.54 17.38 4.87
CA PRO A 240 7.97 17.96 3.61
C PRO A 240 9.38 17.49 3.19
N GLU A 241 9.62 17.43 1.89
CA GLU A 241 10.96 17.15 1.35
C GLU A 241 12.01 18.14 1.88
N GLY A 242 13.19 17.62 2.25
CA GLY A 242 14.28 18.40 2.80
C GLY A 242 14.16 18.73 4.30
N THR A 243 13.12 18.23 4.99
CA THR A 243 13.02 18.39 6.44
C THR A 243 14.07 17.53 7.15
N ASP A 244 14.99 18.18 7.88
CA ASP A 244 16.12 17.52 8.56
C ASP A 244 15.68 16.38 9.49
N GLY A 245 16.35 15.23 9.38
CA GLY A 245 16.10 14.07 10.25
C GLY A 245 14.76 13.36 10.00
N THR A 246 14.13 13.58 8.85
CA THR A 246 12.85 12.96 8.51
C THR A 246 12.88 12.28 7.14
N ARG A 247 11.92 11.38 6.93
CA ARG A 247 11.70 10.70 5.65
C ARG A 247 10.42 11.20 4.99
N PRO A 248 10.50 11.87 3.83
CA PRO A 248 9.34 12.49 3.19
C PRO A 248 8.35 11.48 2.61
N GLU A 249 8.70 10.19 2.54
CA GLU A 249 7.80 9.11 2.13
C GLU A 249 6.69 8.85 3.16
N ILE A 250 6.87 9.29 4.41
CA ILE A 250 5.95 8.99 5.51
C ILE A 250 4.65 9.78 5.34
N TYR A 251 3.53 9.05 5.19
CA TYR A 251 2.19 9.63 5.24
C TYR A 251 1.64 9.65 6.66
N THR A 252 1.81 8.55 7.41
CA THR A 252 1.48 8.48 8.84
C THR A 252 2.51 7.61 9.58
N MET A 253 2.64 7.85 10.89
CA MET A 253 3.61 7.16 11.75
C MET A 253 2.97 6.61 13.03
N GLY A 254 3.65 5.68 13.70
CA GLY A 254 3.18 5.08 14.96
C GLY A 254 2.45 3.75 14.79
N HIS A 255 2.70 3.03 13.69
CA HIS A 255 1.99 1.78 13.40
C HIS A 255 2.72 0.55 13.93
N ARG A 256 1.96 -0.41 14.47
CA ARG A 256 2.47 -1.71 14.95
C ARG A 256 2.48 -2.77 13.84
N ASN A 257 1.31 -3.25 13.43
CA ASN A 257 1.16 -4.23 12.35
C ASN A 257 0.01 -3.83 11.41
N PRO A 258 0.18 -2.78 10.59
CA PRO A 258 -0.86 -2.30 9.70
C PRO A 258 -0.99 -3.24 8.48
N TRP A 259 -1.77 -4.30 8.60
CA TRP A 259 -2.20 -5.16 7.48
C TRP A 259 -3.55 -4.71 6.94
#